data_AF-A0A3A5W5H3-F1
#
_entry.id   AF-A0A3A5W5H3-F1
#
_cell.length_a   1.000
_cell.length_b   1.000
_cell.length_c   1.000
_cell.angle_alpha   90.00
_cell.angle_beta   90.00
_cell.angle_gamma   90.00
#
_symmetry.space_group_name_H-M   'P 1'
#
loop_
_entity.id
_entity.type
_entity.pdbx_description
1 polymer ?
#
loop_
_entity_poly.entity_id
_entity_poly.type
_entity_poly.pdbx_seq_one_letter_code
_entity_poly.pdbx_strand_id
1 'polypeptide(L)' 'FNELKAAGLEDAEALDKIGLMRYCCRRMYVGHIDLIYEAAPFSTSTQ' A
#
# COMPACT_ATOMS: atom_id res chain seq x y z
N PHE A 1 -0.06 7.29 -2.59
CA PHE A 1 -1.32 6.51 -2.63
C PHE A 1 -2.07 6.62 -1.31
N ASN A 2 -1.49 6.16 -0.18
CA ASN A 2 -2.16 6.19 1.13
C ASN A 2 -2.62 7.58 1.57
N GLU A 3 -1.84 8.63 1.31
CA GLU A 3 -2.23 10.01 1.61
C GLU A 3 -3.44 10.48 0.78
N LEU A 4 -3.50 10.10 -0.50
CA LEU A 4 -4.64 10.43 -1.39
C LEU A 4 -5.89 9.66 -0.96
N LYS A 5 -5.72 8.39 -0.55
CA LYS A 5 -6.81 7.57 0.00
C LYS A 5 -7.32 8.13 1.33
N ALA A 6 -6.42 8.60 2.21
CA ALA A 6 -6.79 9.25 3.46
C ALA A 6 -7.52 10.58 3.23
N ALA A 7 -7.24 11.27 2.11
CA ALA A 7 -7.99 12.45 1.68
C ALA A 7 -9.38 12.12 1.08
N GLY A 8 -9.77 10.85 1.03
CA GLY A 8 -11.08 10.40 0.57
C GLY A 8 -11.21 10.22 -0.95
N LEU A 9 -10.10 10.16 -1.69
CA LEU A 9 -10.16 9.81 -3.10
C LEU A 9 -10.38 8.32 -3.30
N GLU A 10 -11.14 7.99 -4.36
CA GLU A 10 -11.33 6.62 -4.82
C GLU A 10 -10.00 5.99 -5.25
N ASP A 11 -9.85 4.69 -5.00
CA ASP A 11 -8.61 3.95 -5.27
C ASP A 11 -8.18 4.07 -6.75
N ALA A 12 -9.14 4.09 -7.68
CA ALA A 12 -8.87 4.24 -9.11
C ALA A 12 -8.22 5.61 -9.44
N GLU A 13 -8.82 6.71 -8.96
CA GLU A 13 -8.33 8.07 -9.19
C GLU A 13 -7.01 8.33 -8.47
N ALA A 14 -6.85 7.80 -7.26
CA ALA A 14 -5.61 7.90 -6.51
C ALA A 14 -4.45 7.19 -7.22
N LEU A 15 -4.72 6.04 -7.86
CA LEU A 15 -3.75 5.29 -8.68
C LEU A 15 -3.46 5.96 -10.03
N ASP A 16 -4.44 6.65 -10.62
CA ASP A 16 -4.27 7.45 -11.84
C ASP A 16 -3.36 8.66 -11.61
N LYS A 17 -3.58 9.39 -10.50
CA LYS A 17 -2.78 10.58 -10.16
C LYS A 17 -1.29 10.28 -9.96
N ILE A 18 -0.95 9.08 -9.50
CA ILE A 18 0.45 8.62 -9.35
C ILE A 18 1.01 7.94 -10.61
N GLY A 19 0.23 7.89 -11.70
CA GLY A 19 0.70 7.40 -13.00
C GLY A 19 0.75 5.88 -13.16
N LEU A 20 0.09 5.11 -12.29
CA LEU A 20 0.06 3.65 -12.38
C LEU A 20 -0.96 3.17 -13.41
N MET A 21 -0.68 3.32 -14.71
CA MET A 21 -1.67 3.05 -15.75
C MET A 21 -2.03 1.56 -15.94
N ARG A 22 -1.04 0.67 -15.81
CA ARG A 22 -1.22 -0.77 -16.08
C ARG A 22 -1.85 -1.50 -14.90
N TYR A 23 -2.86 -2.33 -15.17
CA TYR A 23 -3.59 -3.10 -14.14
C TYR A 23 -2.65 -3.99 -13.29
N CYS A 24 -1.62 -4.58 -13.92
CA CYS A 24 -0.64 -5.41 -13.23
C CYS A 24 0.19 -4.63 -12.18
N CYS A 25 0.44 -3.34 -12.42
CA CYS A 25 1.11 -2.46 -11.46
C CYS A 25 0.13 -1.99 -10.38
N ARG A 26 -1.14 -1.75 -10.73
CA ARG A 26 -2.19 -1.33 -9.77
C ARG A 26 -2.48 -2.41 -8.73
N ARG A 27 -2.51 -3.69 -9.12
CA ARG A 27 -2.80 -4.80 -8.19
C ARG A 27 -1.83 -4.83 -7.00
N MET A 28 -0.58 -4.39 -7.20
CA MET A 28 0.44 -4.38 -6.16
C MET A 28 0.06 -3.47 -4.99
N TYR A 29 -0.71 -2.41 -5.24
CA TYR A 29 -1.17 -1.48 -4.23
C TYR A 29 -2.57 -1.82 -3.71
N VAL A 30 -3.49 -2.26 -4.59
CA VAL A 30 -4.85 -2.64 -4.20
C VAL A 30 -4.85 -3.86 -3.27
N GLY A 31 -3.95 -4.83 -3.51
CA GLY A 31 -3.84 -6.05 -2.70
C GLY A 31 -2.75 -6.00 -1.63
N HIS A 32 -2.18 -4.83 -1.34
CA HIS A 32 -1.10 -4.72 -0.36
C HIS A 32 -1.63 -4.86 1.06
N ILE A 33 -1.04 -5.76 1.84
CA ILE A 33 -1.27 -5.89 3.29
C ILE A 33 0.05 -5.59 3.97
N ASP A 34 0.06 -4.61 4.88
CA ASP A 34 1.26 -4.23 5.61
C ASP A 34 1.38 -5.03 6.90
N LEU A 35 2.28 -6.01 6.91
CA LEU A 35 2.54 -6.88 8.06
C LEU A 35 3.82 -6.48 8.82
N ILE A 36 4.48 -5.38 8.43
CA ILE A 36 5.82 -5.08 8.96
C ILE A 36 5.80 -4.86 10.47
N TYR A 37 4.76 -4.22 11.01
CA TYR A 37 4.64 -3.95 12.44
C TYR A 37 4.37 -5.21 13.26
N GLU A 38 3.77 -6.22 12.64
CA GLU A 38 3.47 -7.51 13.27
C GLU A 38 4.71 -8.43 13.23
N ALA A 39 5.45 -8.42 12.11
CA ALA A 39 6.60 -9.28 11.92
C ALA A 39 7.90 -8.72 12.53
N ALA A 40 8.09 -7.39 12.54
CA ALA A 40 9.31 -6.74 12.99
C ALA A 40 9.74 -7.07 14.43
N PRO A 41 8.83 -7.16 15.43
CA PRO A 41 9.20 -7.50 16.82
C PRO A 41 9.89 -8.86 16.98
N PHE A 42 9.65 -9.80 16.06
CA PHE A 42 10.22 -11.15 16.12
C PHE A 42 11.59 -11.28 15.43
N SER A 43 12.06 -10.22 14.78
CA SER A 43 13.29 -10.25 13.97
C SER A 43 14.59 -10.04 14.75
N THR A 44 14.51 -9.44 15.94
CA THR A 44 15.67 -9.24 16.83
C THR A 44 15.72 -10.34 17.89
N SER A 45 16.90 -10.90 18.16
CA SER A 45 17.14 -11.99 19.12
C SER A 45 16.92 -11.61 20.60
N THR A 46 16.21 -10.53 20.88
CA THR A 46 15.85 -10.10 22.23
C THR A 46 14.44 -10.63 22.52
N GLN A 47 14.37 -11.93 22.81
CA GLN A 47 13.29 -12.48 23.64
C GLN A 47 13.70 -12.43 25.10
#